data_AF-A0A1J0TRL0-F1
#
_entry.id   AF-A0A1J0TRL0-F1
#
_cell.length_a   1.000
_cell.length_b   1.000
_cell.length_c   1.000
_cell.angle_alpha   90.00
_cell.angle_beta   90.00
_cell.angle_gamma   90.00
#
_symmetry.space_group_name_H-M   'P 1'
#
loop_
_entity.id
_entity.type
_entity.pdbx_description
1 polymer ?
#
loop_
_entity_poly.entity_id
_entity_poly.type
_entity_poly.pdbx_seq_one_letter_code
_entity_poly.pdbx_strand_id
1 'polypeptide(L)'
;MERHIPRDLVNADLAVRRYADLGERWLDGMWQADPPADAVVNDDFGPNSATAAVRVALTHGVEAVPDAPESLRELFAFLDDEPAWVDHDRIDNAADALVRHTPILGMVLGAASLLRGAGNFIAGKPLALTGRYVSQPAVRSVEVGEWLRHVLTRGGMRRDGGGFAFTVRVRLIHAHVRKGILASGVWDEDAWGVPIPQSYMALTMAEFGHIAVEAMQILGVRFTDRELDDIYHLWRYVGHVIGMGEELGLRTERDHIAVEDLYRLTSPGPSDEDRDFVTALTEQYLVPELANLLPGTAPIRTTVARTVMHSLQRVFIGDADADALHIPDSPLKHVLGRVGPLLALVDRVHEFRYPDLERTTQRAYKVRDVAMDRMRVDYSVEHDLVDAARS
;
A
#
# COMPACT_ATOMS: atom_id res chain seq x y z
N MET A 1 19.01 12.95 -23.86
CA MET A 1 18.60 14.16 -23.12
C MET A 1 18.94 13.85 -21.67
N GLU A 2 19.92 14.52 -21.07
CA GLU A 2 20.18 14.38 -19.62
C GLU A 2 18.88 14.75 -18.91
N ARG A 3 18.26 13.79 -18.21
CA ARG A 3 17.03 14.04 -17.47
C ARG A 3 17.41 14.82 -16.22
N HIS A 4 16.85 16.02 -16.06
CA HIS A 4 17.10 16.84 -14.88
C HIS A 4 16.29 16.31 -13.69
N ILE A 5 16.66 16.69 -12.47
CA ILE A 5 15.88 16.37 -11.28
C ILE A 5 14.56 17.17 -11.32
N PRO A 6 13.40 16.60 -10.93
CA PRO A 6 12.17 17.37 -10.86
C PRO A 6 12.32 18.58 -9.93
N ARG A 7 11.84 19.75 -10.35
CA ARG A 7 12.13 21.04 -9.71
C ARG A 7 11.75 21.10 -8.23
N ASP A 8 10.68 20.43 -7.83
CA ASP A 8 10.13 20.54 -6.48
C ASP A 8 10.67 19.45 -5.53
N LEU A 9 11.47 18.51 -6.02
CA LEU A 9 12.18 17.56 -5.15
C LEU A 9 13.32 18.28 -4.42
N VAL A 10 13.32 18.19 -3.10
CA VAL A 10 14.37 18.78 -2.25
C VAL A 10 15.52 17.79 -2.01
N ASN A 11 16.69 18.28 -1.60
CA ASN A 11 17.82 17.46 -1.14
C ASN A 11 18.27 16.34 -2.10
N ALA A 12 18.02 16.46 -3.41
CA ALA A 12 18.39 15.44 -4.38
C ALA A 12 19.91 15.20 -4.44
N ASP A 13 20.70 16.26 -4.28
CA ASP A 13 22.16 16.16 -4.13
C ASP A 13 22.57 15.34 -2.89
N LEU A 14 21.83 15.47 -1.79
CA LEU A 14 22.06 14.71 -0.57
C LEU A 14 21.61 13.25 -0.70
N ALA A 15 20.54 12.98 -1.44
CA ALA A 15 20.09 11.63 -1.77
C ALA A 15 21.20 10.85 -2.50
N VAL A 16 21.78 11.43 -3.55
CA VAL A 16 22.92 10.84 -4.28
C VAL A 16 24.14 10.69 -3.37
N ARG A 17 24.51 11.71 -2.60
CA ARG A 17 25.68 11.63 -1.70
C ARG A 17 25.56 10.55 -0.63
N ARG A 18 24.35 10.31 -0.08
CA ARG A 18 24.14 9.34 1.01
C ARG A 18 23.93 7.91 0.51
N TYR A 19 23.24 7.74 -0.61
CA TYR A 19 22.81 6.43 -1.10
C TYR A 19 23.46 6.02 -2.43
N ALA A 20 24.38 6.83 -2.95
CA ALA A 20 25.13 6.59 -4.19
C ALA A 20 24.19 6.19 -5.35
N ASP A 21 24.49 5.08 -6.02
CA ASP A 21 23.73 4.53 -7.15
C ASP A 21 22.23 4.33 -6.84
N LEU A 22 21.84 4.06 -5.59
CA LEU A 22 20.42 3.97 -5.23
C LEU A 22 19.76 5.36 -5.21
N GLY A 23 20.48 6.40 -4.78
CA GLY A 23 20.00 7.77 -4.85
C GLY A 23 19.81 8.25 -6.29
N GLU A 24 20.70 7.86 -7.21
CA GLU A 24 20.55 8.16 -8.65
C GLU A 24 19.33 7.44 -9.24
N ARG A 25 19.21 6.13 -9.02
CA ARG A 25 18.03 5.34 -9.49
C ARG A 25 16.72 5.85 -8.91
N TRP A 26 16.71 6.33 -7.66
CA TRP A 26 15.55 6.97 -7.05
C TRP A 26 15.13 8.25 -7.78
N LEU A 27 16.09 9.09 -8.15
CA LEU A 27 15.79 10.32 -8.88
C LEU A 27 15.39 10.03 -10.34
N ASP A 28 16.03 9.05 -10.98
CA ASP A 28 15.68 8.61 -12.34
C ASP A 28 14.30 7.96 -12.39
N GLY A 29 13.92 7.23 -11.34
CA GLY A 29 12.62 6.61 -11.19
C GLY A 29 11.46 7.62 -11.19
N MET A 30 11.72 8.89 -10.85
CA MET A 30 10.73 9.98 -10.96
C MET A 30 10.30 10.25 -12.40
N TRP A 31 11.09 9.81 -13.39
CA TRP A 31 10.82 9.97 -14.82
C TRP A 31 10.41 8.66 -15.49
N GLN A 32 10.04 7.66 -14.69
CA GLN A 32 9.66 6.33 -15.15
C GLN A 32 8.26 6.03 -14.64
N ALA A 33 7.34 5.81 -15.57
CA ALA A 33 5.99 5.34 -15.29
C ALA A 33 5.94 3.82 -15.46
N ASP A 34 4.89 3.28 -16.08
CA ASP A 34 4.74 1.86 -16.39
C ASP A 34 4.34 1.69 -17.87
N PRO A 35 5.34 1.68 -18.79
CA PRO A 35 5.08 1.66 -20.22
C PRO A 35 4.21 0.49 -20.71
N PRO A 36 4.37 -0.76 -20.23
CA PRO A 36 3.48 -1.86 -20.63
C PRO A 36 2.00 -1.60 -20.32
N ALA A 37 1.67 -1.17 -19.09
CA ALA A 37 0.28 -0.89 -18.74
C ALA A 37 -0.26 0.36 -19.45
N ASP A 38 0.60 1.34 -19.72
CA ASP A 38 0.23 2.54 -20.47
C ASP A 38 -0.09 2.29 -21.91
N ALA A 39 0.71 1.44 -22.55
CA ALA A 39 0.45 1.02 -23.92
C ALA A 39 -0.95 0.38 -23.99
N VAL A 40 -1.29 -0.50 -23.05
CA VAL A 40 -2.61 -1.13 -22.99
C VAL A 40 -3.73 -0.11 -22.80
N VAL A 41 -3.58 0.86 -21.90
CA VAL A 41 -4.64 1.87 -21.68
C VAL A 41 -4.75 2.90 -22.81
N ASN A 42 -3.72 3.05 -23.64
CA ASN A 42 -3.70 3.96 -24.78
C ASN A 42 -4.07 3.30 -26.12
N ASP A 43 -4.12 1.98 -26.18
CA ASP A 43 -4.49 1.24 -27.39
C ASP A 43 -5.99 1.28 -27.69
N ASP A 44 -6.33 0.93 -28.93
CA ASP A 44 -7.72 0.83 -29.39
C ASP A 44 -8.21 -0.63 -29.29
N PHE A 45 -9.20 -0.84 -28.43
CA PHE A 45 -9.87 -2.14 -28.25
C PHE A 45 -11.20 -2.23 -29.04
N GLY A 46 -11.43 -1.28 -29.95
CA GLY A 46 -12.64 -1.16 -30.75
C GLY A 46 -13.88 -0.99 -29.85
N PRO A 47 -14.86 -1.91 -29.91
CA PRO A 47 -16.06 -1.82 -29.08
C PRO A 47 -15.82 -2.20 -27.60
N ASN A 48 -14.69 -2.83 -27.28
CA ASN A 48 -14.36 -3.25 -25.91
C ASN A 48 -13.48 -2.20 -25.21
N SER A 49 -13.36 -2.30 -23.89
CA SER A 49 -12.39 -1.52 -23.12
C SER A 49 -11.14 -2.33 -22.80
N ALA A 50 -10.02 -1.65 -22.57
CA ALA A 50 -8.79 -2.25 -22.06
C ALA A 50 -9.04 -3.10 -20.79
N THR A 51 -9.82 -2.57 -19.84
CA THR A 51 -10.22 -3.29 -18.63
C THR A 51 -10.98 -4.59 -18.91
N ALA A 52 -11.92 -4.57 -19.87
CA ALA A 52 -12.67 -5.76 -20.24
C ALA A 52 -11.75 -6.82 -20.88
N ALA A 53 -10.85 -6.39 -21.77
CA ALA A 53 -9.89 -7.28 -22.42
C ALA A 53 -8.90 -7.90 -21.42
N VAL A 54 -8.38 -7.11 -20.47
CA VAL A 54 -7.51 -7.61 -19.39
C VAL A 54 -8.23 -8.62 -18.52
N ARG A 55 -9.52 -8.42 -18.20
CA ARG A 55 -10.31 -9.41 -17.43
C ARG A 55 -10.46 -10.74 -18.16
N VAL A 56 -10.72 -10.70 -19.47
CA VAL A 56 -10.77 -11.91 -20.31
C VAL A 56 -9.40 -12.60 -20.29
N ALA A 57 -8.33 -11.86 -20.54
CA ALA A 57 -6.98 -12.41 -20.60
C ALA A 57 -6.48 -12.97 -19.25
N LEU A 58 -6.86 -12.37 -18.12
CA LEU A 58 -6.57 -12.89 -16.78
C LEU A 58 -7.24 -14.26 -16.53
N THR A 59 -8.45 -14.45 -17.06
CA THR A 59 -9.27 -15.65 -16.79
C THR A 59 -9.03 -16.76 -17.81
N HIS A 60 -8.81 -16.39 -19.08
CA HIS A 60 -8.82 -17.32 -20.22
C HIS A 60 -7.55 -17.26 -21.06
N GLY A 61 -6.56 -16.45 -20.68
CA GLY A 61 -5.33 -16.20 -21.45
C GLY A 61 -5.52 -15.14 -22.54
N VAL A 62 -4.42 -14.51 -22.95
CA VAL A 62 -4.45 -13.41 -23.94
C VAL A 62 -4.99 -13.84 -25.31
N GLU A 63 -4.77 -15.11 -25.68
CA GLU A 63 -5.28 -15.71 -26.92
C GLU A 63 -6.82 -15.78 -26.98
N ALA A 64 -7.51 -15.65 -25.84
CA ALA A 64 -8.97 -15.60 -25.79
C ALA A 64 -9.54 -14.21 -26.10
N VAL A 65 -8.70 -13.17 -26.25
CA VAL A 65 -9.11 -11.82 -26.63
C VAL A 65 -9.07 -11.69 -28.16
N PRO A 66 -10.24 -11.56 -28.83
CA PRO A 66 -10.27 -11.40 -30.29
C PRO A 66 -9.49 -10.16 -30.72
N ASP A 67 -8.66 -10.30 -31.75
CA ASP A 67 -7.83 -9.22 -32.29
C ASP A 67 -7.03 -8.47 -31.21
N ALA A 68 -6.54 -9.19 -30.18
CA ALA A 68 -5.77 -8.59 -29.08
C ALA A 68 -4.69 -7.64 -29.62
N PRO A 69 -4.61 -6.38 -29.14
CA PRO A 69 -3.54 -5.49 -29.56
C PRO A 69 -2.19 -5.99 -29.05
N GLU A 70 -1.11 -5.52 -29.69
CA GLU A 70 0.24 -5.92 -29.31
C GLU A 70 0.59 -5.49 -27.89
N SER A 71 0.13 -4.30 -27.46
CA SER A 71 0.34 -3.84 -26.09
C SER A 71 -0.24 -4.80 -25.04
N LEU A 72 -1.38 -5.45 -25.32
CA LEU A 72 -1.95 -6.46 -24.43
C LEU A 72 -1.14 -7.76 -24.46
N ARG A 73 -0.66 -8.19 -25.63
CA ARG A 73 0.22 -9.37 -25.74
C ARG A 73 1.53 -9.17 -24.99
N GLU A 74 2.16 -8.01 -25.12
CA GLU A 74 3.40 -7.67 -24.42
C GLU A 74 3.20 -7.63 -22.90
N LEU A 75 2.11 -7.03 -22.41
CA LEU A 75 1.79 -7.04 -20.98
C LEU A 75 1.61 -8.48 -20.45
N PHE A 76 0.88 -9.34 -21.17
CA PHE A 76 0.67 -10.72 -20.72
C PHE A 76 1.90 -11.60 -20.89
N ALA A 77 2.73 -11.37 -21.91
CA ALA A 77 4.03 -12.02 -22.02
C ALA A 77 4.91 -11.72 -20.81
N PHE A 78 4.93 -10.47 -20.33
CA PHE A 78 5.61 -10.11 -19.08
C PHE A 78 4.98 -10.79 -17.85
N LEU A 79 3.65 -10.80 -17.74
CA LEU A 79 2.93 -11.36 -16.59
C LEU A 79 3.01 -12.89 -16.51
N ASP A 80 3.14 -13.57 -17.66
CA ASP A 80 3.21 -15.02 -17.77
C ASP A 80 4.68 -15.53 -17.64
N ASP A 81 5.68 -14.66 -17.80
CA ASP A 81 7.10 -14.95 -17.57
C ASP A 81 7.48 -14.75 -16.09
N GLU A 82 7.09 -15.71 -15.24
CA GLU A 82 7.35 -15.63 -13.80
C GLU A 82 8.86 -15.60 -13.49
N PRO A 83 9.36 -14.60 -12.73
CA PRO A 83 10.77 -14.52 -12.41
C PRO A 83 11.29 -15.74 -11.65
N ALA A 84 12.48 -16.23 -12.02
CA ALA A 84 13.09 -17.43 -11.42
C ALA A 84 13.36 -17.34 -9.91
N TRP A 85 13.35 -16.14 -9.33
CA TRP A 85 13.52 -15.95 -7.90
C TRP A 85 12.22 -16.12 -7.11
N VAL A 86 11.06 -16.17 -7.77
CA VAL A 86 9.75 -16.29 -7.10
C VAL A 86 9.65 -17.65 -6.40
N ASP A 87 9.13 -17.60 -5.18
CA ASP A 87 8.94 -18.77 -4.33
C ASP A 87 7.56 -18.63 -3.68
N HIS A 88 6.61 -19.42 -4.18
CA HIS A 88 5.21 -19.37 -3.75
C HIS A 88 5.02 -19.90 -2.32
N ASP A 89 5.91 -20.75 -1.82
CA ASP A 89 5.80 -21.22 -0.43
C ASP A 89 6.17 -20.10 0.53
N ARG A 90 7.16 -19.26 0.17
CA ARG A 90 7.51 -18.05 0.94
C ARG A 90 6.38 -17.02 0.92
N ILE A 91 5.75 -16.82 -0.24
CA ILE A 91 4.56 -15.95 -0.36
C ILE A 91 3.42 -16.46 0.53
N ASP A 92 3.14 -17.77 0.50
CA ASP A 92 2.10 -18.38 1.32
C ASP A 92 2.40 -18.29 2.83
N ASN A 93 3.67 -18.44 3.23
CA ASN A 93 4.09 -18.27 4.62
C ASN A 93 3.94 -16.82 5.11
N ALA A 94 4.26 -15.84 4.24
CA ALA A 94 4.05 -14.42 4.54
C ALA A 94 2.56 -14.10 4.74
N ALA A 95 1.69 -14.63 3.87
CA ALA A 95 0.24 -14.51 4.02
C ALA A 95 -0.22 -15.06 5.37
N ASP A 96 0.25 -16.24 5.77
CA ASP A 96 -0.05 -16.86 7.06
C ASP A 96 0.47 -16.06 8.26
N ALA A 97 1.64 -15.43 8.13
CA ALA A 97 2.20 -14.57 9.17
C ALA A 97 1.36 -13.30 9.35
N LEU A 98 1.03 -12.61 8.26
CA LEU A 98 0.28 -11.37 8.30
C LEU A 98 -1.19 -11.58 8.71
N VAL A 99 -1.85 -12.64 8.21
CA VAL A 99 -3.28 -12.87 8.47
C VAL A 99 -3.57 -13.09 9.96
N ARG A 100 -2.63 -13.71 10.71
CA ARG A 100 -2.72 -13.88 12.16
C ARG A 100 -2.87 -12.57 12.92
N HIS A 101 -2.42 -11.46 12.33
CA HIS A 101 -2.43 -10.14 12.93
C HIS A 101 -3.27 -9.13 12.13
N THR A 102 -4.22 -9.59 11.32
CA THR A 102 -5.06 -8.76 10.43
C THR A 102 -5.59 -7.46 11.09
N PRO A 103 -6.18 -7.47 12.31
CA PRO A 103 -6.70 -6.23 12.89
C PRO A 103 -5.60 -5.19 13.17
N ILE A 104 -4.41 -5.65 13.60
CA ILE A 104 -3.26 -4.78 13.83
C ILE A 104 -2.72 -4.28 12.51
N LEU A 105 -2.60 -5.17 11.50
CA LEU A 105 -2.17 -4.80 10.15
C LEU A 105 -3.08 -3.70 9.56
N GLY A 106 -4.40 -3.88 9.60
CA GLY A 106 -5.35 -2.87 9.09
C GLY A 106 -5.22 -1.53 9.80
N MET A 107 -5.03 -1.54 11.13
CA MET A 107 -4.80 -0.31 11.90
C MET A 107 -3.50 0.39 11.49
N VAL A 108 -2.38 -0.33 11.40
CA VAL A 108 -1.08 0.31 11.10
C VAL A 108 -0.98 0.77 9.65
N LEU A 109 -1.65 0.11 8.71
CA LEU A 109 -1.70 0.59 7.32
C LEU A 109 -2.32 1.98 7.25
N GLY A 110 -3.39 2.23 8.01
CA GLY A 110 -3.99 3.56 8.08
C GLY A 110 -3.30 4.52 9.04
N ALA A 111 -2.75 4.06 10.17
CA ALA A 111 -2.19 4.93 11.21
C ALA A 111 -0.67 5.17 11.09
N ALA A 112 0.02 4.44 10.22
CA ALA A 112 1.45 4.61 9.95
C ALA A 112 1.71 4.73 8.45
N SER A 113 1.33 3.71 7.66
CA SER A 113 1.72 3.63 6.24
C SER A 113 1.14 4.77 5.42
N LEU A 114 -0.18 4.97 5.42
CA LEU A 114 -0.82 6.07 4.67
C LEU A 114 -0.38 7.47 5.13
N LEU A 115 0.02 7.61 6.41
CA LEU A 115 0.51 8.86 6.96
C LEU A 115 1.94 9.15 6.50
N ARG A 116 2.77 8.11 6.36
CA ARG A 116 4.09 8.22 5.75
C ARG A 116 3.97 8.77 4.32
N GLY A 117 3.09 8.19 3.51
CA GLY A 117 2.83 8.66 2.15
C GLY A 117 2.24 10.08 2.09
N ALA A 118 1.39 10.45 3.05
CA ALA A 118 0.85 11.81 3.13
C ALA A 118 1.92 12.87 3.43
N GLY A 119 3.10 12.48 3.91
CA GLY A 119 4.22 13.38 4.19
C GLY A 119 4.87 14.02 2.95
N ASN A 120 4.42 13.70 1.74
CA ASN A 120 4.90 14.26 0.48
C ASN A 120 3.72 14.54 -0.46
N PHE A 121 3.43 15.83 -0.68
CA PHE A 121 2.27 16.22 -1.47
C PHE A 121 2.30 15.69 -2.90
N ILE A 122 3.49 15.46 -3.48
CA ILE A 122 3.62 14.98 -4.86
C ILE A 122 3.02 13.57 -4.97
N ALA A 123 3.21 12.73 -3.94
CA ALA A 123 2.65 11.39 -3.90
C ALA A 123 1.11 11.41 -3.71
N GLY A 124 0.59 12.37 -2.95
CA GLY A 124 -0.86 12.55 -2.73
C GLY A 124 -1.62 13.11 -3.93
N LYS A 125 -0.98 13.91 -4.79
CA LYS A 125 -1.64 14.62 -5.90
C LYS A 125 -2.50 13.76 -6.84
N PRO A 126 -2.07 12.57 -7.32
CA PRO A 126 -2.92 11.75 -8.19
C PRO A 126 -4.25 11.37 -7.55
N LEU A 127 -4.26 11.18 -6.23
CA LEU A 127 -5.46 10.89 -5.48
C LEU A 127 -6.33 12.16 -5.39
N ALA A 128 -5.74 13.32 -5.10
CA ALA A 128 -6.45 14.59 -4.98
C ALA A 128 -7.14 14.99 -6.30
N LEU A 129 -6.40 14.91 -7.42
CA LEU A 129 -6.90 15.27 -8.76
C LEU A 129 -8.03 14.37 -9.26
N THR A 130 -8.11 13.12 -8.78
CA THR A 130 -9.22 12.21 -9.12
C THR A 130 -10.47 12.43 -8.25
N GLY A 131 -10.45 13.40 -7.32
CA GLY A 131 -11.57 13.76 -6.45
C GLY A 131 -11.93 12.70 -5.39
N ARG A 132 -11.21 11.58 -5.35
CA ARG A 132 -11.46 10.44 -4.47
C ARG A 132 -10.62 10.46 -3.18
N TYR A 133 -9.67 11.38 -3.05
CA TYR A 133 -8.76 11.43 -1.88
C TYR A 133 -9.47 11.79 -0.58
N VAL A 134 -10.21 12.90 -0.58
CA VAL A 134 -10.86 13.43 0.63
C VAL A 134 -12.30 12.93 0.78
N SER A 135 -12.96 12.59 -0.32
CA SER A 135 -14.41 12.32 -0.32
C SER A 135 -14.79 10.95 0.26
N GLN A 136 -13.91 9.95 0.23
CA GLN A 136 -14.26 8.56 0.58
C GLN A 136 -13.09 7.74 1.19
N PRO A 137 -12.35 8.25 2.19
CA PRO A 137 -11.18 7.53 2.73
C PRO A 137 -11.56 6.16 3.33
N ALA A 138 -12.72 6.04 3.98
CA ALA A 138 -13.18 4.76 4.54
C ALA A 138 -13.48 3.71 3.47
N VAL A 139 -14.18 4.09 2.39
CA VAL A 139 -14.45 3.19 1.25
C VAL A 139 -13.13 2.72 0.63
N ARG A 140 -12.18 3.63 0.42
CA ARG A 140 -10.85 3.27 -0.12
C ARG A 140 -10.08 2.32 0.79
N SER A 141 -10.13 2.54 2.10
CA SER A 141 -9.53 1.60 3.07
C SER A 141 -10.15 0.20 2.95
N VAL A 142 -11.46 0.11 2.70
CA VAL A 142 -12.13 -1.18 2.46
C VAL A 142 -11.75 -1.79 1.10
N GLU A 143 -11.60 -1.00 0.03
CA GLU A 143 -11.11 -1.47 -1.28
C GLU A 143 -9.69 -2.06 -1.17
N VAL A 144 -8.78 -1.37 -0.46
CA VAL A 144 -7.42 -1.87 -0.20
C VAL A 144 -7.47 -3.12 0.69
N GLY A 145 -8.33 -3.15 1.70
CA GLY A 145 -8.57 -4.34 2.52
C GLY A 145 -9.05 -5.54 1.70
N GLU A 146 -9.89 -5.31 0.69
CA GLU A 146 -10.36 -6.35 -0.22
C GLU A 146 -9.24 -6.89 -1.12
N TRP A 147 -8.40 -6.00 -1.66
CA TRP A 147 -7.19 -6.41 -2.36
C TRP A 147 -6.26 -7.24 -1.46
N LEU A 148 -6.02 -6.79 -0.22
CA LEU A 148 -5.22 -7.53 0.76
C LEU A 148 -5.82 -8.89 1.12
N ARG A 149 -7.15 -9.01 1.21
CA ARG A 149 -7.83 -10.29 1.43
C ARG A 149 -7.44 -11.31 0.36
N HIS A 150 -7.31 -10.87 -0.89
CA HIS A 150 -6.90 -11.71 -2.01
C HIS A 150 -5.39 -11.97 -2.05
N VAL A 151 -4.55 -10.96 -1.80
CA VAL A 151 -3.07 -11.10 -1.78
C VAL A 151 -2.61 -11.98 -0.62
N LEU A 152 -3.17 -11.77 0.58
CA LEU A 152 -2.83 -12.50 1.80
C LEU A 152 -3.63 -13.78 1.95
N THR A 153 -3.94 -14.47 0.86
CA THR A 153 -4.54 -15.81 0.86
C THR A 153 -3.57 -16.78 0.20
N ARG A 154 -3.38 -17.96 0.77
CA ARG A 154 -2.53 -19.00 0.17
C ARG A 154 -2.93 -19.26 -1.29
N GLY A 155 -1.95 -19.28 -2.19
CA GLY A 155 -2.15 -19.38 -3.64
C GLY A 155 -2.74 -18.13 -4.29
N GLY A 156 -3.00 -17.06 -3.52
CA GLY A 156 -3.61 -15.82 -4.01
C GLY A 156 -2.75 -15.09 -5.02
N MET A 157 -1.43 -15.17 -4.87
CA MET A 157 -0.47 -14.59 -5.82
C MET A 157 -0.02 -15.56 -6.92
N ARG A 158 -0.54 -16.78 -7.00
CA ARG A 158 -0.30 -17.61 -8.19
C ARG A 158 -0.87 -16.93 -9.43
N ARG A 159 -0.38 -17.28 -10.62
CA ARG A 159 -0.82 -16.66 -11.88
C ARG A 159 -2.34 -16.70 -12.09
N ASP A 160 -2.99 -17.76 -11.64
CA ASP A 160 -4.45 -17.97 -11.65
C ASP A 160 -5.16 -17.56 -10.35
N GLY A 161 -4.40 -17.03 -9.39
CA GLY A 161 -4.85 -16.60 -8.07
C GLY A 161 -5.56 -15.25 -8.09
N GLY A 162 -6.49 -15.09 -7.14
CA GLY A 162 -7.28 -13.85 -7.02
C GLY A 162 -6.44 -12.61 -6.73
N GLY A 163 -5.41 -12.73 -5.90
CA GLY A 163 -4.49 -11.63 -5.55
C GLY A 163 -3.68 -11.15 -6.75
N PHE A 164 -3.19 -12.07 -7.57
CA PHE A 164 -2.51 -11.75 -8.83
C PHE A 164 -3.44 -10.98 -9.77
N ALA A 165 -4.62 -11.53 -10.06
CA ALA A 165 -5.59 -10.90 -10.96
C ALA A 165 -6.04 -9.51 -10.47
N PHE A 166 -6.25 -9.37 -9.16
CA PHE A 166 -6.62 -8.10 -8.54
C PHE A 166 -5.48 -7.09 -8.64
N THR A 167 -4.23 -7.50 -8.39
CA THR A 167 -3.03 -6.66 -8.52
C THR A 167 -2.87 -6.15 -9.96
N VAL A 168 -3.05 -7.00 -10.97
CA VAL A 168 -3.03 -6.57 -12.39
C VAL A 168 -4.12 -5.54 -12.67
N ARG A 169 -5.34 -5.71 -12.12
CA ARG A 169 -6.40 -4.70 -12.27
C ARG A 169 -6.04 -3.37 -11.62
N VAL A 170 -5.39 -3.37 -10.46
CA VAL A 170 -4.87 -2.13 -9.83
C VAL A 170 -3.80 -1.48 -10.70
N ARG A 171 -2.90 -2.26 -11.32
CA ARG A 171 -1.91 -1.75 -12.30
C ARG A 171 -2.58 -1.01 -13.46
N LEU A 172 -3.68 -1.55 -14.00
CA LEU A 172 -4.48 -0.88 -15.03
C LEU A 172 -5.18 0.39 -14.52
N ILE A 173 -5.66 0.38 -13.27
CA ILE A 173 -6.21 1.60 -12.64
C ILE A 173 -5.14 2.69 -12.58
N HIS A 174 -3.90 2.37 -12.19
CA HIS A 174 -2.80 3.35 -12.19
C HIS A 174 -2.56 3.91 -13.59
N ALA A 175 -2.50 3.08 -14.63
CA ALA A 175 -2.34 3.54 -16.01
C ALA A 175 -3.50 4.46 -16.48
N HIS A 176 -4.75 4.12 -16.15
CA HIS A 176 -5.91 5.00 -16.42
C HIS A 176 -5.83 6.33 -15.68
N VAL A 177 -5.41 6.32 -14.41
CA VAL A 177 -5.21 7.55 -13.63
C VAL A 177 -4.13 8.42 -14.27
N ARG A 178 -2.99 7.84 -14.67
CA ARG A 178 -1.92 8.58 -15.35
C ARG A 178 -2.38 9.19 -16.67
N LYS A 179 -3.08 8.41 -17.52
CA LYS A 179 -3.69 8.93 -18.76
C LYS A 179 -4.65 10.10 -18.49
N GLY A 180 -5.54 9.97 -17.50
CA GLY A 180 -6.51 11.01 -17.16
C GLY A 180 -5.86 12.30 -16.64
N ILE A 181 -4.89 12.17 -15.74
CA ILE A 181 -4.13 13.30 -15.18
C ILE A 181 -3.38 14.05 -16.28
N LEU A 182 -2.65 13.34 -17.15
CA LEU A 182 -1.92 13.96 -18.24
C LEU A 182 -2.86 14.65 -19.24
N ALA A 183 -3.99 14.02 -19.59
CA ALA A 183 -4.99 14.59 -20.48
C ALA A 183 -5.66 15.86 -19.91
N SER A 184 -5.71 16.01 -18.57
CA SER A 184 -6.28 17.20 -17.93
C SER A 184 -5.40 18.46 -18.09
N GLY A 185 -4.10 18.29 -18.38
CA GLY A 185 -3.15 19.40 -18.55
C GLY A 185 -2.76 20.12 -17.25
N VAL A 186 -3.16 19.61 -16.08
CA VAL A 186 -2.88 20.26 -14.78
C VAL A 186 -1.62 19.73 -14.08
N TRP A 187 -1.01 18.68 -14.62
CA TRP A 187 0.18 18.05 -14.04
C TRP A 187 1.45 18.74 -14.52
N ASP A 188 2.30 19.19 -13.58
CA ASP A 188 3.59 19.80 -13.88
C ASP A 188 4.69 18.72 -13.83
N GLU A 189 4.96 18.08 -14.97
CA GLU A 189 5.97 17.01 -15.08
C GLU A 189 7.38 17.53 -14.74
N ASP A 190 7.70 18.76 -15.13
CA ASP A 190 9.01 19.38 -14.83
C ASP A 190 9.21 19.56 -13.32
N ALA A 191 8.13 19.82 -12.58
CA ALA A 191 8.15 19.97 -11.14
C ALA A 191 8.16 18.65 -10.38
N TRP A 192 7.37 17.68 -10.84
CA TRP A 192 6.97 16.53 -10.03
C TRP A 192 7.44 15.18 -10.57
N GLY A 193 8.00 15.15 -11.78
CA GLY A 193 8.21 13.91 -12.53
C GLY A 193 6.91 13.41 -13.15
N VAL A 194 6.91 12.18 -13.66
CA VAL A 194 5.70 11.55 -14.20
C VAL A 194 4.72 11.23 -13.06
N PRO A 195 3.39 11.24 -13.29
CA PRO A 195 2.43 10.83 -12.26
C PRO A 195 2.67 9.35 -11.89
N ILE A 196 2.45 8.98 -10.63
CA ILE A 196 2.70 7.63 -10.05
C ILE A 196 4.04 7.04 -10.54
N PRO A 197 5.18 7.69 -10.24
CA PRO A 197 6.48 7.26 -10.72
C PRO A 197 6.95 5.99 -10.02
N GLN A 198 7.90 5.28 -10.63
CA GLN A 198 8.52 4.06 -10.09
C GLN A 198 9.06 4.25 -8.66
N SER A 199 9.62 5.42 -8.35
CA SER A 199 10.10 5.76 -7.01
C SER A 199 8.99 5.71 -5.96
N TYR A 200 7.81 6.22 -6.30
CA TYR A 200 6.67 6.19 -5.36
C TYR A 200 6.00 4.82 -5.34
N MET A 201 6.03 4.05 -6.43
CA MET A 201 5.63 2.63 -6.38
C MET A 201 6.51 1.84 -5.40
N ALA A 202 7.82 2.11 -5.36
CA ALA A 202 8.73 1.49 -4.41
C ALA A 202 8.41 1.88 -2.96
N LEU A 203 8.12 3.16 -2.69
CA LEU A 203 7.62 3.55 -1.37
C LEU A 203 6.35 2.78 -1.01
N THR A 204 5.39 2.65 -1.92
CA THR A 204 4.15 1.93 -1.63
C THR A 204 4.41 0.47 -1.27
N MET A 205 5.40 -0.19 -1.88
CA MET A 205 5.81 -1.52 -1.41
C MET A 205 6.44 -1.48 -0.02
N ALA A 206 7.16 -0.41 0.34
CA ALA A 206 7.64 -0.20 1.69
C ALA A 206 6.51 0.03 2.70
N GLU A 207 5.46 0.76 2.32
CA GLU A 207 4.23 0.99 3.11
C GLU A 207 3.56 -0.30 3.55
N PHE A 208 3.52 -1.32 2.68
CA PHE A 208 3.02 -2.64 3.04
C PHE A 208 4.07 -3.54 3.72
N GLY A 209 5.35 -3.32 3.43
CA GLY A 209 6.48 -4.01 4.03
C GLY A 209 6.93 -3.38 5.35
N HIS A 210 8.17 -2.87 5.38
CA HIS A 210 8.84 -2.42 6.60
C HIS A 210 8.03 -1.41 7.41
N ILE A 211 7.34 -0.44 6.80
CA ILE A 211 6.54 0.56 7.56
C ILE A 211 5.45 -0.10 8.40
N ALA A 212 4.67 -1.00 7.79
CA ALA A 212 3.63 -1.73 8.49
C ALA A 212 4.24 -2.68 9.52
N VAL A 213 5.29 -3.42 9.16
CA VAL A 213 5.98 -4.36 10.05
C VAL A 213 6.55 -3.66 11.29
N GLU A 214 7.23 -2.53 11.12
CA GLU A 214 7.78 -1.72 12.21
C GLU A 214 6.67 -1.26 13.16
N ALA A 215 5.57 -0.71 12.63
CA ALA A 215 4.43 -0.28 13.42
C ALA A 215 3.74 -1.45 14.16
N MET A 216 3.62 -2.62 13.52
CA MET A 216 3.12 -3.84 14.17
C MET A 216 4.05 -4.27 15.32
N GLN A 217 5.36 -4.19 15.12
CA GLN A 217 6.35 -4.50 16.16
C GLN A 217 6.31 -3.50 17.32
N ILE A 218 6.06 -2.22 17.07
CA ILE A 218 5.80 -1.22 18.11
C ILE A 218 4.56 -1.63 18.94
N LEU A 219 3.53 -2.18 18.31
CA LEU A 219 2.33 -2.69 18.99
C LEU A 219 2.50 -4.06 19.66
N GLY A 220 3.69 -4.67 19.57
CA GLY A 220 4.04 -5.90 20.27
C GLY A 220 4.05 -7.16 19.40
N VAL A 221 3.62 -7.08 18.13
CA VAL A 221 3.69 -8.22 17.20
C VAL A 221 5.14 -8.62 16.99
N ARG A 222 5.42 -9.93 16.93
CA ARG A 222 6.76 -10.45 16.68
C ARG A 222 6.71 -11.44 15.53
N PHE A 223 7.60 -11.21 14.58
CA PHE A 223 7.87 -12.12 13.48
C PHE A 223 9.26 -12.72 13.71
N THR A 224 9.42 -13.98 13.33
CA THR A 224 10.73 -14.62 13.19
C THR A 224 11.48 -14.01 12.00
N ASP A 225 12.81 -14.12 11.99
CA ASP A 225 13.64 -13.63 10.86
C ASP A 225 13.17 -14.24 9.53
N ARG A 226 12.76 -15.52 9.53
CA ARG A 226 12.20 -16.19 8.36
C ARG A 226 10.88 -15.59 7.90
N GLU A 227 9.97 -15.27 8.83
CA GLU A 227 8.70 -14.63 8.48
C GLU A 227 8.92 -13.21 7.94
N LEU A 228 9.89 -12.47 8.49
CA LEU A 228 10.27 -11.16 7.95
C LEU A 228 10.79 -11.28 6.52
N ASP A 229 11.74 -12.19 6.28
CA ASP A 229 12.27 -12.46 4.95
C ASP A 229 11.17 -12.89 3.97
N ASP A 230 10.23 -13.73 4.40
CA ASP A 230 9.09 -14.16 3.59
C ASP A 230 8.12 -12.99 3.30
N ILE A 231 7.88 -12.09 4.27
CA ILE A 231 7.07 -10.86 4.08
C ILE A 231 7.70 -9.94 3.04
N TYR A 232 9.01 -9.70 3.09
CA TYR A 232 9.69 -8.90 2.07
C TYR A 232 9.66 -9.58 0.69
N HIS A 233 9.72 -10.91 0.65
CA HIS A 233 9.59 -11.68 -0.60
C HIS A 233 8.20 -11.55 -1.22
N LEU A 234 7.13 -11.60 -0.41
CA LEU A 234 5.77 -11.32 -0.85
C LEU A 234 5.66 -9.94 -1.49
N TRP A 235 6.11 -8.90 -0.80
CA TRP A 235 5.98 -7.53 -1.32
C TRP A 235 6.87 -7.25 -2.53
N ARG A 236 8.02 -7.92 -2.64
CA ARG A 236 8.82 -7.90 -3.87
C ARG A 236 8.04 -8.45 -5.06
N TYR A 237 7.34 -9.57 -4.89
CA TYR A 237 6.55 -10.17 -5.97
C TYR A 237 5.28 -9.39 -6.30
N VAL A 238 4.57 -8.89 -5.29
CA VAL A 238 3.48 -7.93 -5.51
C VAL A 238 3.98 -6.71 -6.28
N GLY A 239 5.15 -6.17 -5.91
CA GLY A 239 5.85 -5.09 -6.62
C GLY A 239 6.09 -5.41 -8.10
N HIS A 240 6.59 -6.61 -8.40
CA HIS A 240 6.79 -7.05 -9.79
C HIS A 240 5.46 -7.09 -10.58
N VAL A 241 4.41 -7.71 -10.02
CA VAL A 241 3.11 -7.85 -10.68
C VAL A 241 2.41 -6.50 -10.91
N ILE A 242 2.50 -5.59 -9.93
CA ILE A 242 1.92 -4.23 -10.03
C ILE A 242 2.70 -3.32 -11.01
N GLY A 243 3.84 -3.77 -11.54
CA GLY A 243 4.61 -3.03 -12.55
C GLY A 243 5.76 -2.19 -11.98
N MET A 244 6.17 -2.45 -10.74
CA MET A 244 7.36 -1.82 -10.16
C MET A 244 8.64 -2.45 -10.73
N GLY A 245 9.54 -1.63 -11.26
CA GLY A 245 10.82 -2.06 -11.79
C GLY A 245 11.75 -2.60 -10.70
N GLU A 246 12.60 -3.57 -11.06
CA GLU A 246 13.61 -4.12 -10.12
C GLU A 246 14.73 -3.12 -9.76
N GLU A 247 14.82 -2.01 -10.50
CA GLU A 247 15.78 -0.92 -10.37
C GLU A 247 15.83 -0.30 -8.97
N LEU A 248 14.78 -0.38 -8.14
CA LEU A 248 14.82 0.16 -6.77
C LEU A 248 15.10 -0.90 -5.70
N GLY A 249 15.17 -2.18 -6.10
CA GLY A 249 15.86 -3.22 -5.33
C GLY A 249 15.24 -3.61 -3.99
N LEU A 250 13.93 -3.52 -3.81
CA LEU A 250 13.21 -3.91 -2.58
C LEU A 250 13.26 -5.42 -2.31
N ARG A 251 14.38 -5.93 -1.79
CA ARG A 251 14.60 -7.36 -1.54
C ARG A 251 14.67 -7.70 -0.06
N THR A 252 15.12 -6.74 0.75
CA THR A 252 15.40 -6.91 2.17
C THR A 252 14.84 -5.74 2.97
N GLU A 253 14.72 -5.90 4.28
CA GLU A 253 14.40 -4.82 5.21
C GLU A 253 15.24 -3.56 4.97
N ARG A 254 16.54 -3.72 4.76
CA ARG A 254 17.46 -2.62 4.51
C ARG A 254 17.09 -1.84 3.26
N ASP A 255 16.64 -2.52 2.21
CA ASP A 255 16.25 -1.88 0.96
C ASP A 255 14.98 -1.05 1.13
N HIS A 256 14.01 -1.58 1.90
CA HIS A 256 12.81 -0.84 2.28
C HIS A 256 13.17 0.42 3.07
N ILE A 257 13.97 0.30 4.13
CA ILE A 257 14.43 1.44 4.93
C ILE A 257 15.14 2.49 4.05
N ALA A 258 15.99 2.07 3.11
CA ALA A 258 16.69 3.00 2.24
C ALA A 258 15.73 3.77 1.30
N VAL A 259 14.72 3.11 0.75
CA VAL A 259 13.66 3.74 -0.06
C VAL A 259 12.84 4.72 0.78
N GLU A 260 12.48 4.33 2.00
CA GLU A 260 11.75 5.19 2.95
C GLU A 260 12.53 6.44 3.32
N ASP A 261 13.84 6.29 3.58
CA ASP A 261 14.74 7.39 3.85
C ASP A 261 14.84 8.33 2.63
N LEU A 262 15.02 7.78 1.42
CA LEU A 262 15.10 8.56 0.19
C LEU A 262 13.81 9.35 -0.04
N TYR A 263 12.65 8.73 0.14
CA TYR A 263 11.36 9.39 0.03
C TYR A 263 11.20 10.56 0.99
N ARG A 264 11.49 10.33 2.29
CA ARG A 264 11.43 11.40 3.30
C ARG A 264 12.47 12.49 3.03
N LEU A 265 13.67 12.12 2.60
CA LEU A 265 14.76 13.04 2.31
C LEU A 265 14.41 13.98 1.16
N THR A 266 13.77 13.45 0.10
CA THR A 266 13.40 14.21 -1.10
C THR A 266 11.99 14.81 -1.05
N SER A 267 11.29 14.66 0.07
CA SER A 267 9.93 15.17 0.22
C SER A 267 9.91 16.70 0.40
N PRO A 268 9.12 17.44 -0.40
CA PRO A 268 8.83 18.86 -0.14
C PRO A 268 7.84 19.08 1.02
N GLY A 269 7.38 18.02 1.68
CA GLY A 269 6.41 18.04 2.77
C GLY A 269 4.95 17.88 2.31
N PRO A 270 4.01 17.84 3.27
CA PRO A 270 2.57 17.71 3.00
C PRO A 270 1.92 19.05 2.61
N SER A 271 0.91 18.96 1.76
CA SER A 271 -0.02 20.05 1.42
C SER A 271 -1.24 20.08 2.35
N ASP A 272 -2.14 21.06 2.16
CA ASP A 272 -3.40 21.11 2.89
C ASP A 272 -4.32 19.94 2.53
N GLU A 273 -4.29 19.46 1.29
CA GLU A 273 -5.06 18.29 0.83
C GLU A 273 -4.62 17.00 1.56
N ASP A 274 -3.32 16.86 1.84
CA ASP A 274 -2.77 15.73 2.59
C ASP A 274 -3.21 15.78 4.06
N ARG A 275 -3.24 16.97 4.66
CA ARG A 275 -3.72 17.18 6.05
C ARG A 275 -5.21 16.88 6.18
N ASP A 276 -6.01 17.32 5.19
CA ASP A 276 -7.44 17.03 5.12
C ASP A 276 -7.68 15.53 4.95
N PHE A 277 -6.90 14.86 4.11
CA PHE A 277 -6.93 13.42 3.95
C PHE A 277 -6.62 12.69 5.27
N VAL A 278 -5.54 13.04 5.97
CA VAL A 278 -5.16 12.43 7.25
C VAL A 278 -6.26 12.64 8.30
N THR A 279 -6.84 13.83 8.35
CA THR A 279 -7.96 14.14 9.24
C THR A 279 -9.18 13.27 8.93
N ALA A 280 -9.56 13.20 7.65
CA ALA A 280 -10.71 12.41 7.21
C ALA A 280 -10.51 10.91 7.44
N LEU A 281 -9.34 10.36 7.09
CA LEU A 281 -8.96 8.97 7.38
C LEU A 281 -9.04 8.66 8.87
N THR A 282 -8.53 9.57 9.71
CA THR A 282 -8.52 9.38 11.16
C THR A 282 -9.93 9.40 11.74
N GLU A 283 -10.69 10.46 11.48
CA GLU A 283 -11.99 10.68 12.12
C GLU A 283 -13.11 9.81 11.53
N GLN A 284 -13.04 9.45 10.25
CA GLN A 284 -14.12 8.73 9.56
C GLN A 284 -13.90 7.21 9.48
N TYR A 285 -12.66 6.73 9.71
CA TYR A 285 -12.34 5.31 9.61
C TYR A 285 -11.61 4.79 10.86
N LEU A 286 -10.41 5.31 11.16
CA LEU A 286 -9.57 4.75 12.22
C LEU A 286 -10.17 4.89 13.62
N VAL A 287 -10.72 6.07 13.94
CA VAL A 287 -11.36 6.33 15.24
C VAL A 287 -12.63 5.50 15.41
N PRO A 288 -13.57 5.44 14.45
CA PRO A 288 -14.72 4.53 14.52
C PRO A 288 -14.34 3.06 14.73
N GLU A 289 -13.39 2.53 13.96
CA GLU A 289 -12.97 1.12 14.09
C GLU A 289 -12.32 0.84 15.45
N LEU A 290 -11.46 1.74 15.94
CA LEU A 290 -10.88 1.59 17.28
C LEU A 290 -11.96 1.72 18.38
N ALA A 291 -12.91 2.65 18.23
CA ALA A 291 -13.99 2.84 19.19
C ALA A 291 -14.88 1.60 19.33
N ASN A 292 -15.08 0.84 18.25
CA ASN A 292 -15.85 -0.41 18.26
C ASN A 292 -15.22 -1.50 19.14
N LEU A 293 -13.92 -1.40 19.45
CA LEU A 293 -13.20 -2.32 20.32
C LEU A 293 -13.20 -1.90 21.80
N LEU A 294 -13.63 -0.67 22.11
CA LEU A 294 -13.58 -0.12 23.45
C LEU A 294 -14.92 -0.27 24.20
N PRO A 295 -14.90 -0.61 25.50
CA PRO A 295 -16.11 -0.66 26.31
C PRO A 295 -16.63 0.76 26.65
N GLY A 296 -17.93 0.87 26.93
CA GLY A 296 -18.56 2.10 27.42
C GLY A 296 -19.52 2.76 26.41
N THR A 297 -20.03 3.93 26.77
CA THR A 297 -20.99 4.69 25.94
C THR A 297 -20.31 5.28 24.71
N ALA A 298 -21.05 5.44 23.60
CA ALA A 298 -20.54 5.96 22.33
C ALA A 298 -19.69 7.24 22.44
N PRO A 299 -20.10 8.31 23.17
CA PRO A 299 -19.30 9.54 23.25
C PRO A 299 -17.94 9.34 23.95
N ILE A 300 -17.93 8.53 25.01
CA ILE A 300 -16.72 8.24 25.78
C ILE A 300 -15.74 7.42 24.93
N ARG A 301 -16.20 6.31 24.32
CA ARG A 301 -15.32 5.46 23.51
C ARG A 301 -14.74 6.20 22.31
N THR A 302 -15.50 7.06 21.63
CA THR A 302 -15.00 7.86 20.50
C THR A 302 -13.93 8.85 20.95
N THR A 303 -14.13 9.52 22.10
CA THR A 303 -13.14 10.47 22.63
C THR A 303 -11.83 9.78 23.03
N VAL A 304 -11.94 8.61 23.67
CA VAL A 304 -10.78 7.79 24.04
C VAL A 304 -10.08 7.27 22.78
N ALA A 305 -10.81 6.69 21.83
CA ALA A 305 -10.28 6.19 20.57
C ALA A 305 -9.54 7.29 19.78
N ARG A 306 -10.09 8.49 19.70
CA ARG A 306 -9.41 9.64 19.07
C ARG A 306 -8.08 9.96 19.72
N THR A 307 -8.06 10.09 21.05
CA THR A 307 -6.83 10.42 21.79
C THR A 307 -5.78 9.33 21.63
N VAL A 308 -6.19 8.06 21.68
CA VAL A 308 -5.31 6.90 21.47
C VAL A 308 -4.79 6.90 20.04
N MET A 309 -5.65 7.10 19.04
CA MET A 309 -5.27 7.06 17.63
C MET A 309 -4.25 8.14 17.30
N HIS A 310 -4.49 9.40 17.68
CA HIS A 310 -3.49 10.47 17.48
C HIS A 310 -2.16 10.13 18.18
N SER A 311 -2.22 9.58 19.40
CA SER A 311 -1.02 9.19 20.14
C SER A 311 -0.25 8.07 19.43
N LEU A 312 -0.95 7.08 18.87
CA LEU A 312 -0.34 5.98 18.10
C LEU A 312 0.29 6.49 16.81
N GLN A 313 -0.41 7.34 16.06
CA GLN A 313 0.11 7.96 14.84
C GLN A 313 1.44 8.68 15.12
N ARG A 314 1.51 9.49 16.19
CA ARG A 314 2.76 10.17 16.60
C ARG A 314 3.87 9.21 17.02
N VAL A 315 3.53 8.07 17.64
CA VAL A 315 4.51 7.03 17.96
C VAL A 315 5.06 6.39 16.69
N PHE A 316 4.22 6.15 15.68
CA PHE A 316 4.62 5.48 14.45
C PHE A 316 5.44 6.35 13.51
N ILE A 317 5.02 7.60 13.26
CA ILE A 317 5.68 8.47 12.27
C ILE A 317 6.63 9.49 12.91
N GLY A 318 6.63 9.59 14.23
CA GLY A 318 7.44 10.57 14.96
C GLY A 318 6.83 11.97 15.01
N ASP A 319 7.36 12.80 15.91
CA ASP A 319 6.78 14.11 16.21
C ASP A 319 6.90 15.12 15.06
N ALA A 320 8.03 15.12 14.34
CA ALA A 320 8.26 16.08 13.25
C ALA A 320 7.28 15.87 12.09
N ASP A 321 7.11 14.63 11.63
CA ASP A 321 6.19 14.30 10.53
C ASP A 321 4.73 14.47 10.98
N ALA A 322 4.41 14.13 12.23
CA ALA A 322 3.08 14.36 12.79
C ALA A 322 2.72 15.84 12.92
N ASP A 323 3.66 16.69 13.32
CA ASP A 323 3.47 18.14 13.36
C ASP A 323 3.27 18.70 11.95
N ALA A 324 4.07 18.20 10.99
CA ALA A 324 3.91 18.54 9.58
C ALA A 324 2.54 18.14 9.03
N LEU A 325 1.86 17.13 9.57
CA LEU A 325 0.51 16.70 9.19
C LEU A 325 -0.60 17.28 10.09
N HIS A 326 -0.29 18.15 11.05
CA HIS A 326 -1.22 18.67 12.06
C HIS A 326 -1.92 17.60 12.92
N ILE A 327 -1.28 16.45 13.15
CA ILE A 327 -1.82 15.42 14.05
C ILE A 327 -1.73 15.92 15.50
N PRO A 328 -2.86 16.02 16.24
CA PRO A 328 -2.86 16.56 17.60
C PRO A 328 -1.94 15.81 18.56
N ASP A 329 -1.20 16.55 19.37
CA ASP A 329 -0.29 15.95 20.36
C ASP A 329 -1.01 15.55 21.67
N SER A 330 -0.46 14.52 22.32
CA SER A 330 -0.93 14.03 23.60
C SER A 330 0.22 13.38 24.38
N PRO A 331 0.38 13.66 25.69
CA PRO A 331 1.36 12.98 26.53
C PRO A 331 1.21 11.45 26.57
N LEU A 332 0.04 10.92 26.19
CA LEU A 332 -0.23 9.49 26.10
C LEU A 332 0.72 8.78 25.12
N LYS A 333 1.26 9.46 24.10
CA LYS A 333 2.25 8.89 23.16
C LYS A 333 3.47 8.32 23.89
N HIS A 334 3.91 8.97 24.97
CA HIS A 334 5.06 8.53 25.76
C HIS A 334 4.80 7.26 26.57
N VAL A 335 3.53 7.01 26.90
CA VAL A 335 3.10 5.76 27.53
C VAL A 335 3.02 4.67 26.48
N LEU A 336 2.27 4.91 25.39
CA LEU A 336 2.05 3.91 24.34
C LEU A 336 3.36 3.46 23.68
N GLY A 337 4.27 4.39 23.39
CA GLY A 337 5.60 4.07 22.82
C GLY A 337 6.50 3.23 23.74
N ARG A 338 6.15 3.07 25.03
CA ARG A 338 6.88 2.22 25.98
C ARG A 338 6.15 0.92 26.33
N VAL A 339 4.89 0.76 25.94
CA VAL A 339 4.06 -0.40 26.28
C VAL A 339 4.30 -1.57 25.31
N GLY A 340 4.77 -1.30 24.09
CA GLY A 340 5.08 -2.32 23.06
C GLY A 340 5.88 -3.53 23.55
N PRO A 341 7.03 -3.36 24.24
CA PRO A 341 7.79 -4.48 24.79
C PRO A 341 7.04 -5.35 25.80
N LEU A 342 6.11 -4.75 26.57
CA LEU A 342 5.29 -5.48 27.53
C LEU A 342 4.19 -6.29 26.84
N LEU A 343 3.57 -5.73 25.79
CA LEU A 343 2.60 -6.46 24.95
C LEU A 343 3.27 -7.64 24.24
N ALA A 344 4.48 -7.45 23.71
CA ALA A 344 5.25 -8.52 23.07
C ALA A 344 5.58 -9.69 24.03
N LEU A 345 5.80 -9.39 25.32
CA LEU A 345 6.02 -10.43 26.33
C LEU A 345 4.73 -11.24 26.59
N VAL A 346 3.58 -10.56 26.62
CA VAL A 346 2.26 -11.21 26.80
C VAL A 346 1.95 -12.10 25.60
N ASP A 347 2.16 -11.61 24.38
CA ASP A 347 1.93 -12.39 23.16
C ASP A 347 2.83 -13.63 23.09
N ARG A 348 4.11 -13.49 23.41
CA ARG A 348 5.05 -14.63 23.47
C ARG A 348 4.63 -15.71 24.47
N VAL A 349 4.09 -15.30 25.62
CA VAL A 349 3.56 -16.23 26.63
C VAL A 349 2.27 -16.91 26.13
N HIS A 350 1.45 -16.20 25.38
CA HIS A 350 0.22 -16.72 24.79
C HIS A 350 0.51 -17.74 23.68
N GLU A 351 1.46 -17.46 22.78
CA GLU A 351 1.90 -18.39 21.74
C GLU A 351 2.48 -19.69 22.32
N PHE A 352 3.29 -19.59 23.38
CA PHE A 352 3.83 -20.75 24.08
C PHE A 352 2.73 -21.63 24.70
N ARG A 353 1.57 -21.03 25.05
CA ARG A 353 0.45 -21.72 25.70
C ARG A 353 -0.51 -22.40 24.72
N TYR A 354 -0.49 -22.04 23.42
CA TYR A 354 -1.39 -22.56 22.40
C TYR A 354 -0.61 -22.95 21.12
N PRO A 355 0.00 -24.14 21.06
CA PRO A 355 1.04 -24.47 20.08
C PRO A 355 0.55 -24.87 18.68
N ASP A 356 -0.77 -24.90 18.43
CA ASP A 356 -1.33 -25.29 17.13
C ASP A 356 -1.41 -24.08 16.20
N LEU A 357 -0.26 -23.75 15.61
CA LEU A 357 -0.09 -22.61 14.72
C LEU A 357 -0.99 -22.73 13.48
N GLU A 358 -1.07 -23.93 12.88
CA GLU A 358 -1.89 -24.18 11.70
C GLU A 358 -3.37 -23.90 11.97
N ARG A 359 -3.92 -24.43 13.06
CA ARG A 359 -5.31 -24.16 13.44
C ARG A 359 -5.54 -22.68 13.76
N THR A 360 -4.57 -22.00 14.35
CA THR A 360 -4.63 -20.57 14.65
C THR A 360 -4.69 -19.76 13.37
N THR A 361 -3.83 -20.06 12.39
CA THR A 361 -3.84 -19.45 11.07
C THR A 361 -5.15 -19.70 10.33
N GLN A 362 -5.67 -20.95 10.31
CA GLN A 362 -6.96 -21.27 9.67
C GLN A 362 -8.14 -20.53 10.30
N ARG A 363 -8.09 -20.27 11.62
CA ARG A 363 -9.08 -19.41 12.29
C ARG A 363 -8.90 -17.94 11.89
N ALA A 364 -7.67 -17.46 11.80
CA ALA A 364 -7.37 -16.09 11.42
C ALA A 364 -7.91 -15.74 10.03
N TYR A 365 -7.78 -16.66 9.05
CA TYR A 365 -8.41 -16.51 7.73
C TYR A 365 -9.92 -16.26 7.82
N LYS A 366 -10.64 -17.10 8.58
CA LYS A 366 -12.09 -16.96 8.77
C LYS A 366 -12.46 -15.65 9.46
N VAL A 367 -11.68 -15.25 10.48
CA VAL A 367 -11.91 -14.00 11.21
C VAL A 367 -11.70 -12.79 10.33
N ARG A 368 -10.63 -12.77 9.50
CA ARG A 368 -10.40 -11.73 8.49
C ARG A 368 -11.60 -11.62 7.56
N ASP A 369 -12.04 -12.73 6.97
CA ASP A 369 -13.11 -12.70 5.96
C ASP A 369 -14.43 -12.16 6.55
N VAL A 370 -14.80 -12.60 7.76
CA VAL A 370 -15.97 -12.06 8.47
C VAL A 370 -15.81 -10.56 8.77
N ALA A 371 -14.63 -10.11 9.17
CA ALA A 371 -14.36 -8.70 9.43
C ALA A 371 -14.44 -7.86 8.15
N MET A 372 -13.95 -8.36 7.03
CA MET A 372 -14.03 -7.72 5.72
C MET A 372 -15.49 -7.60 5.26
N ASP A 373 -16.27 -8.68 5.35
CA ASP A 373 -17.69 -8.66 4.99
C ASP A 373 -18.47 -7.64 5.82
N ARG A 374 -18.20 -7.57 7.13
CA ARG A 374 -18.77 -6.55 8.02
C ARG A 374 -18.42 -5.13 7.56
N MET A 375 -17.14 -4.85 7.29
CA MET A 375 -16.72 -3.51 6.87
C MET A 375 -17.33 -3.10 5.54
N ARG A 376 -17.47 -4.02 4.57
CA ARG A 376 -18.17 -3.73 3.30
C ARG A 376 -19.60 -3.28 3.54
N VAL A 377 -20.31 -3.93 4.45
CA VAL A 377 -21.68 -3.54 4.82
C VAL A 377 -21.68 -2.19 5.54
N ASP A 378 -20.85 -2.01 6.56
CA ASP A 378 -20.82 -0.80 7.39
C ASP A 378 -20.48 0.46 6.59
N TYR A 379 -19.60 0.33 5.59
CA TYR A 379 -19.19 1.44 4.72
C TYR A 379 -19.89 1.45 3.34
N SER A 380 -20.91 0.63 3.15
CA SER A 380 -21.73 0.56 1.92
C SER A 380 -20.91 0.33 0.63
N VAL A 381 -19.90 -0.54 0.68
CA VAL A 381 -19.06 -0.91 -0.45
C VAL A 381 -19.67 -2.09 -1.21
N GLU A 382 -20.32 -1.80 -2.33
CA GLU A 382 -21.01 -2.81 -3.16
C GLU A 382 -20.15 -3.35 -4.32
N HIS A 383 -18.98 -2.77 -4.57
CA HIS A 383 -18.08 -3.18 -5.65
C HIS A 383 -16.77 -3.77 -5.11
N ASP A 384 -16.13 -4.63 -5.90
CA ASP A 384 -14.85 -5.23 -5.52
C ASP A 384 -13.67 -4.28 -5.77
N LEU A 385 -13.78 -3.43 -6.81
CA LEU A 385 -12.79 -2.42 -7.20
C LEU A 385 -13.49 -1.25 -7.89
N VAL A 386 -12.79 -0.10 -7.96
CA VAL A 386 -13.22 1.09 -8.70
C VAL A 386 -13.59 0.80 -10.16
N ASP A 387 -12.93 -0.15 -10.82
CA ASP A 387 -13.21 -0.53 -12.21
C ASP A 387 -14.53 -1.32 -12.37
N ALA A 388 -15.16 -1.74 -11.26
CA ALA A 388 -16.50 -2.33 -11.20
C ALA A 388 -17.57 -1.32 -10.76
N ALA A 389 -17.19 -0.12 -10.32
CA ALA A 389 -18.12 0.96 -10.08
C ALA A 389 -18.66 1.43 -11.44
N ARG A 390 -19.98 1.37 -11.63
CA ARG A 390 -20.63 1.85 -12.87
C ARG A 390 -20.23 3.31 -13.09
N SER A 391 -19.68 3.61 -14.27
CA SER A 391 -19.39 4.95 -14.77
C SER A 391 -20.61 5.85 -14.76
#